data_AF-A0A944C1Z2-F1
#
_entry.id   AF-A0A944C1Z2-F1
#
_cell.length_a   1.000
_cell.length_b   1.000
_cell.length_c   1.000
_cell.angle_alpha   90.00
_cell.angle_beta   90.00
_cell.angle_gamma   90.00
#
_symmetry.space_group_name_H-M   'P 1'
#
loop_
_entity.id
_entity.type
_entity.pdbx_description
1 polymer ?
#
loop_
_entity_poly.entity_id
_entity_poly.type
_entity_poly.pdbx_seq_one_letter_code
_entity_poly.pdbx_strand_id
1 'polypeptide(L)' 'MALKILLVNKFYYPRGGDCVVMMNTESLLLSAGYEVAVYAMQYPETVDSPYKKYFASEVKFAGGLGEKVNGLKR' A
#
# COMPACT_ATOMS: atom_id res chain seq x y z
N MET A 1 -3.09 17.60 19.90
CA MET A 1 -2.23 16.67 19.13
C MET A 1 -3.10 16.05 18.05
N ALA A 2 -2.71 16.12 16.78
CA ALA A 2 -3.45 15.44 15.71
C ALA A 2 -3.15 13.93 15.76
N LEU A 3 -4.17 13.08 15.59
CA LEU A 3 -3.98 11.63 15.54
C LEU A 3 -3.26 11.28 14.22
N LYS A 4 -2.26 10.39 14.29
CA LYS A 4 -1.47 9.95 13.14
C LYS A 4 -1.88 8.54 12.73
N ILE A 5 -2.18 8.36 11.46
CA ILE A 5 -2.67 7.08 10.91
C ILE A 5 -1.77 6.65 9.76
N LEU A 6 -1.32 5.41 9.79
CA LEU A 6 -0.60 4.77 8.69
C LEU A 6 -1.52 3.77 8.00
N LEU A 7 -1.82 4.01 6.73
CA LEU A 7 -2.53 3.07 5.87
C LEU A 7 -1.53 2.19 5.14
N VAL A 8 -1.67 0.88 5.29
CA VAL A 8 -0.78 -0.11 4.69
C VAL A 8 -1.55 -0.99 3.73
N ASN A 9 -1.11 -1.04 2.48
CA ASN A 9 -1.64 -1.97 1.48
C ASN A 9 -0.50 -2.47 0.58
N LYS A 10 -0.65 -3.63 -0.05
CA LYS A 10 0.34 -4.08 -1.05
C LYS A 10 0.42 -3.13 -2.24
N PHE A 11 -0.71 -2.61 -2.69
CA PHE A 11 -0.83 -1.78 -3.88
C PHE A 11 -1.49 -0.44 -3.55
N TYR A 12 -1.13 0.61 -4.31
CA TYR A 12 -1.66 1.95 -4.12
C TYR A 12 -2.07 2.57 -5.46
N TYR A 13 -3.12 2.05 -6.07
CA TYR A 13 -3.72 2.53 -7.32
C TYR A 13 -5.17 1.99 -7.47
N PRO A 14 -6.04 2.60 -8.30
CA PRO A 14 -7.45 2.23 -8.41
C PRO A 14 -7.68 0.92 -9.19
N ARG A 15 -7.31 -0.20 -8.58
CA ARG A 15 -7.55 -1.56 -9.12
C ARG A 15 -8.97 -2.08 -8.87
N GLY A 16 -9.69 -1.48 -7.93
CA GLY A 16 -10.91 -2.03 -7.33
C GLY A 16 -10.67 -2.65 -5.95
N GLY A 17 -11.74 -3.08 -5.29
CA GLY A 17 -11.67 -3.80 -4.02
C GLY A 17 -10.96 -3.02 -2.90
N ASP A 18 -9.98 -3.67 -2.28
CA ASP A 18 -9.23 -3.17 -1.13
C ASP A 18 -8.48 -1.87 -1.43
N CYS A 19 -7.95 -1.70 -2.64
CA CYS A 19 -7.21 -0.51 -3.03
C CYS A 19 -8.13 0.74 -3.07
N VAL A 20 -9.36 0.58 -3.58
CA VAL A 20 -10.35 1.67 -3.62
C VAL A 20 -10.85 2.00 -2.22
N VAL A 21 -11.10 0.98 -1.39
CA VAL A 21 -11.50 1.19 0.01
C VAL A 21 -10.40 1.96 0.77
N MET A 22 -9.14 1.59 0.59
CA MET A 22 -8.01 2.27 1.22
C MET A 22 -7.92 3.75 0.80
N MET A 23 -7.97 4.06 -0.50
CA MET A 23 -7.86 5.45 -0.99
C MET A 23 -9.07 6.30 -0.55
N ASN A 24 -10.28 5.74 -0.54
CA ASN A 24 -11.45 6.44 -0.02
C ASN A 24 -11.32 6.70 1.49
N THR A 25 -10.79 5.72 2.24
CA THR A 25 -10.52 5.86 3.68
C THR A 25 -9.47 6.93 3.94
N GLU A 26 -8.39 6.98 3.16
CA GLU A 26 -7.38 8.04 3.21
C GLU A 26 -8.03 9.43 3.04
N SER A 27 -8.85 9.61 2.00
CA SER A 27 -9.55 10.86 1.74
C SER A 27 -10.47 11.29 2.88
N LEU A 28 -11.20 10.33 3.47
CA LEU A 28 -12.09 10.60 4.61
C LEU A 28 -11.31 11.03 5.85
N LEU A 29 -10.22 10.34 6.15
CA LEU A 29 -9.38 10.65 7.31
C LEU A 29 -8.69 12.01 7.18
N LEU A 30 -8.14 12.32 5.99
CA LEU A 30 -7.57 13.64 5.71
C LEU A 30 -8.63 14.74 5.86
N SER A 31 -9.85 14.52 5.33
CA SER A 31 -10.96 15.48 5.45
C SER A 31 -11.43 15.69 6.90
N ALA A 32 -11.26 14.67 7.76
CA ALA A 32 -11.55 14.76 9.18
C ALA A 32 -10.42 15.43 10.00
N GLY A 33 -9.32 15.87 9.36
CA GLY A 33 -8.22 16.57 10.00
C GLY A 33 -7.15 15.66 10.63
N TYR A 34 -7.12 14.37 10.26
CA TYR A 34 -6.06 13.46 10.69
C TYR A 34 -4.80 13.61 9.82
N GLU A 35 -3.64 13.32 10.41
CA GLU A 35 -2.40 13.17 9.66
C GLU A 35 -2.32 11.73 9.15
N VAL A 36 -2.36 11.56 7.83
CA VAL A 36 -2.39 10.24 7.19
C VAL A 36 -1.16 10.05 6.33
N ALA A 37 -0.51 8.90 6.48
CA ALA A 37 0.54 8.44 5.59
C ALA A 37 0.17 7.10 4.95
N VAL A 38 0.73 6.85 3.78
CA VAL A 38 0.54 5.60 3.05
C VAL A 38 1.86 4.84 2.96
N TYR A 39 1.79 3.53 3.15
CA TYR A 39 2.87 2.61 2.82
C TYR A 39 2.36 1.51 1.90
N ALA A 40 3.05 1.34 0.78
CA ALA A 40 2.77 0.27 -0.15
C ALA A 40 4.03 -0.32 -0.78
N MET A 41 3.84 -1.19 -1.75
CA MET A 41 4.91 -1.69 -2.61
C MET A 41 5.09 -0.75 -3.81
N GLN A 42 6.33 -0.63 -4.27
CA GLN A 42 6.64 0.01 -5.55
C GLN A 42 6.00 -0.82 -6.67
N TYR A 43 5.15 -0.18 -7.47
CA TYR A 43 4.47 -0.81 -8.60
C TYR A 43 4.29 0.21 -9.72
N PRO A 44 4.32 -0.17 -11.02
CA PRO A 44 4.26 0.79 -12.13
C PRO A 44 3.01 1.67 -12.13
N GLU A 45 1.88 1.15 -11.66
CA GLU A 45 0.60 1.86 -11.64
C GLU A 45 0.36 2.67 -10.35
N THR A 46 1.26 2.58 -9.37
CA THR A 46 1.13 3.28 -8.09
C THR A 46 0.98 4.78 -8.30
N VAL A 47 -0.09 5.36 -7.74
CA VAL A 47 -0.32 6.81 -7.79
C VAL A 47 0.76 7.55 -7.02
N ASP A 48 1.01 8.81 -7.39
CA ASP A 48 2.08 9.56 -6.76
C ASP A 48 1.79 9.80 -5.28
N SER A 49 2.84 9.68 -4.46
CA SER A 49 2.73 9.82 -3.01
C SER A 49 3.99 10.47 -2.45
N PRO A 50 3.87 11.44 -1.53
CA PRO A 50 5.02 12.00 -0.80
C PRO A 50 5.85 10.93 -0.07
N TYR A 51 5.22 9.79 0.25
CA TYR A 51 5.81 8.68 0.98
C TYR A 51 6.40 7.59 0.07
N LYS A 52 6.35 7.76 -1.26
CA LYS A 52 6.81 6.77 -2.24
C LYS A 52 8.25 6.30 -2.01
N LYS A 53 9.13 7.17 -1.51
CA LYS A 53 10.52 6.83 -1.14
C LYS A 53 10.64 5.75 -0.05
N TYR A 54 9.57 5.53 0.72
CA TYR A 54 9.53 4.52 1.78
C TYR A 54 8.91 3.20 1.30
N PHE A 55 8.36 3.13 0.10
CA PHE A 55 7.63 1.94 -0.35
C PHE A 55 8.56 0.74 -0.50
N ALA A 56 8.06 -0.45 -0.14
CA ALA A 56 8.79 -1.70 -0.30
C ALA A 56 9.11 -1.96 -1.77
N SER A 57 10.28 -2.53 -2.08
CA SER A 57 10.60 -2.95 -3.44
C SER A 57 9.60 -3.99 -3.96
N GLU A 58 9.32 -3.99 -5.26
CA GLU A 58 8.39 -4.92 -5.89
C GLU A 58 8.82 -6.38 -5.68
N VAL A 59 7.92 -7.22 -5.16
CA VAL A 59 8.09 -8.68 -5.13
C VAL A 59 7.16 -9.31 -6.16
N LYS A 60 7.75 -9.83 -7.24
CA LYS A 60 7.04 -10.58 -8.28
C LYS A 60 7.10 -12.07 -7.94
N PHE A 61 5.94 -12.70 -7.81
CA PHE A 61 5.85 -14.15 -7.71
C PHE A 61 5.68 -14.72 -9.12
N ALA A 62 6.78 -14.83 -9.86
CA ALA A 62 6.79 -15.38 -11.21
C ALA A 62 7.12 -16.88 -11.16
N GLY A 63 6.13 -17.69 -10.79
CA GLY A 63 6.04 -19.11 -11.15
C GLY A 63 7.30 -19.98 -10.98
N GLY A 64 7.52 -20.46 -9.76
CA GLY A 64 8.32 -21.67 -9.49
C GLY A 64 7.86 -22.32 -8.19
N LEU A 65 7.73 -23.65 -8.16
CA LEU A 65 7.29 -24.40 -6.97
C LEU A 65 8.14 -24.05 -5.72
N GLY A 66 9.41 -23.67 -5.91
CA GLY A 66 10.33 -23.27 -4.84
C GLY A 66 10.08 -21.91 -4.19
N GLU A 67 9.58 -20.90 -4.93
CA GLU A 67 9.30 -19.57 -4.35
C GLU A 67 8.03 -19.56 -3.47
N LYS A 68 7.05 -20.42 -3.82
CA LYS A 68 5.85 -20.65 -3.00
C LYS A 68 6.21 -21.25 -1.63
N VAL A 69 7.23 -22.11 -1.56
CA VAL A 69 7.71 -22.70 -0.31
C VAL A 69 8.40 -21.65 0.57
N ASN A 70 9.13 -20.70 -0.02
CA ASN A 70 9.76 -19.60 0.74
C ASN A 70 8.74 -18.60 1.28
N GLY A 71 7.61 -18.40 0.61
CA GLY A 71 6.49 -17.59 1.12
C GLY A 71 5.78 -18.22 2.33
N LEU A 72 5.75 -19.55 2.42
CA LEU A 72 5.17 -20.31 3.54
C LEU A 72 6.11 -20.44 4.75
N LYS A 73 7.40 -20.14 4.58
CA LYS A 73 8.41 -20.18 5.66
C LYS A 73 8.57 -18.86 6.42
N ARG A 74 7.75 -17.84 6.12
CA ARG A 74 7.72 -16.57 6.86
C ARG A 74 6.69 -16.61 7.97
#